data_AF-A0AAW8JFG1-F1
#
_entry.id   AF-A0AAW8JFG1-F1
#
_cell.length_a   1.000
_cell.length_b   1.000
_cell.length_c   1.000
_cell.angle_alpha   90.00
_cell.angle_beta   90.00
_cell.angle_gamma   90.00
#
_symmetry.space_group_name_H-M   'P 1'
#
loop_
_entity.id
_entity.type
_entity.pdbx_description
1 polymer ?
#
loop_
_entity_poly.entity_id
_entity_poly.type
_entity_poly.pdbx_seq_one_letter_code
_entity_poly.pdbx_strand_id
1 'polypeptide(L)'
;MAGFWSKLFSGDDKQSSAKTAKDRLKVIVASEQGLGRRLSQDKINQMKKEIMQVVSRYVSGVDEQHIQMQVRSEANIEMLEMNINLPEER
;
A
#
# COMPACT_ATOMS: atom_id res chain seq x y z
N MET A 1 17.36 18.67 3.21
CA MET A 1 16.71 17.74 2.27
C MET A 1 16.35 16.45 2.99
N ALA A 2 15.52 16.51 4.04
CA ALA A 2 14.92 15.29 4.59
C ALA A 2 13.85 14.86 3.58
N GLY A 3 14.23 13.95 2.68
CA GLY A 3 13.44 13.57 1.52
C GLY A 3 12.16 12.85 1.92
N PHE A 4 11.11 13.01 1.12
CA PHE A 4 9.86 12.26 1.12
C PHE A 4 9.97 10.82 1.65
N TRP A 5 11.02 10.10 1.25
CA TRP A 5 11.36 8.74 1.68
C TRP A 5 11.50 8.58 3.20
N SER A 6 12.11 9.53 3.91
CA SER A 6 12.26 9.41 5.37
C SER A 6 10.91 9.52 6.08
N LYS A 7 9.96 10.31 5.58
CA LYS A 7 8.61 10.40 6.20
C LYS A 7 7.76 9.15 5.97
N LEU A 8 7.97 8.44 4.87
CA LEU A 8 7.23 7.22 4.57
C LEU A 8 7.69 6.01 5.38
N PHE A 9 8.98 5.92 5.70
CA PHE A 9 9.57 4.75 6.36
C PHE A 9 10.01 4.98 7.82
N SER A 10 10.04 6.23 8.32
CA SER A 10 10.46 6.55 9.70
C SER A 10 9.44 6.15 10.79
N GLY A 11 8.36 5.44 10.46
CA GLY A 11 7.31 5.06 11.41
C GLY A 11 7.58 3.80 12.23
N ASP A 12 8.51 2.93 11.81
CA ASP A 12 8.68 1.57 12.38
C ASP A 12 9.97 1.37 13.20
N ASP A 13 10.83 2.39 13.36
CA ASP A 13 12.07 2.28 14.13
C ASP A 13 11.89 2.41 15.66
N LYS A 14 10.78 1.88 16.21
CA LYS A 14 10.65 1.71 17.66
C LYS A 14 10.40 0.24 18.02
N GLN A 15 11.52 -0.36 18.40
CA GLN A 15 11.68 -1.54 19.25
C GLN A 15 11.59 -2.90 18.54
N SER A 16 12.77 -3.52 18.47
CA SER A 16 13.03 -4.96 18.33
C SER A 16 12.27 -5.75 19.41
N SER A 17 10.99 -6.03 19.19
CA SER A 17 10.27 -7.06 19.92
C SER A 17 9.50 -7.94 18.95
N ALA A 18 9.94 -9.20 18.91
CA ALA A 18 9.46 -10.32 18.11
C ALA A 18 9.95 -10.35 16.66
N LYS A 19 10.76 -11.37 16.38
CA LYS A 19 11.07 -11.97 15.08
C LYS A 19 9.82 -12.60 14.42
N THR A 20 8.64 -12.04 14.72
CA THR A 20 7.26 -12.49 14.44
C THR A 20 6.40 -11.30 13.98
N ALA A 21 7.03 -10.22 13.51
CA ALA A 21 6.29 -9.18 12.79
C ALA A 21 6.04 -9.72 11.38
N LYS A 22 4.76 -9.89 11.03
CA LYS A 22 4.34 -10.30 9.68
C LYS A 22 4.86 -9.28 8.68
N ASP A 23 5.47 -9.74 7.60
CA ASP A 23 5.92 -8.86 6.53
C ASP A 23 4.74 -8.09 5.91
N ARG A 24 4.94 -6.82 5.60
CA ARG A 24 3.90 -5.93 5.05
C ARG A 24 4.43 -5.25 3.79
N LEU A 25 3.64 -5.29 2.72
CA LEU A 25 3.92 -4.51 1.52
C LEU A 25 3.07 -3.24 1.53
N LYS A 26 3.70 -2.10 1.27
CA LYS A 26 3.04 -0.80 1.12
C LYS A 26 3.23 -0.29 -0.31
N VAL A 27 2.12 -0.07 -1.02
CA VAL A 27 2.11 0.54 -2.35
C VAL A 27 1.44 1.91 -2.23
N ILE A 28 2.11 2.95 -2.73
CA ILE A 28 1.60 4.32 -2.72
C ILE A 28 1.60 4.86 -4.14
N VAL A 29 0.44 5.32 -4.59
CA VAL A 29 0.30 6.07 -5.85
C VAL A 29 -0.08 7.49 -5.48
N ALA A 30 0.78 8.45 -5.81
CA ALA A 30 0.54 9.87 -5.53
C ALA A 30 0.51 10.66 -6.84
N SER A 31 -0.37 11.66 -6.91
CA SER A 31 -0.48 12.54 -8.08
C SER A 31 -0.85 13.95 -7.64
N GLU A 32 -0.17 14.94 -8.22
CA GLU A 32 -0.48 16.37 -8.06
C GLU A 32 -1.71 16.79 -8.87
N GLN A 33 -2.16 15.95 -9.80
CA GLN A 33 -3.39 16.15 -10.56
C GLN A 33 -4.47 15.19 -10.03
N GLY A 34 -5.65 15.71 -9.72
CA GLY A 34 -6.71 14.99 -8.99
C GLY A 34 -6.97 13.57 -9.50
N LEU A 35 -6.50 12.57 -8.75
CA LEU A 35 -6.70 11.16 -9.03
C LEU A 35 -8.19 10.81 -8.98
N GLY A 36 -8.96 11.38 -8.06
CA GLY A 36 -10.39 11.12 -7.82
C GLY A 36 -11.28 11.69 -8.91
N ARG A 37 -10.78 12.62 -9.73
CA ARG A 37 -11.45 13.04 -10.97
C ARG A 37 -11.15 12.13 -12.16
N ARG A 38 -10.02 11.42 -12.18
CA ARG A 38 -9.56 10.59 -13.32
C ARG A 38 -9.75 9.08 -13.10
N LEU A 39 -9.76 8.65 -11.84
CA LEU A 39 -9.96 7.30 -11.37
C LEU A 39 -11.38 7.18 -10.84
N SER A 40 -12.27 6.65 -11.67
CA SER A 40 -13.54 6.15 -11.18
C SER A 40 -13.30 5.04 -10.16
N GLN A 41 -14.29 4.79 -9.30
CA GLN A 41 -14.25 3.69 -8.34
C GLN A 41 -13.93 2.35 -9.02
N ASP A 42 -14.41 2.13 -10.24
CA ASP A 42 -14.13 0.92 -11.03
C ASP A 42 -12.65 0.78 -11.38
N LYS A 43 -11.97 1.87 -11.77
CA LYS A 43 -10.53 1.85 -12.05
C LYS A 43 -9.71 1.58 -10.79
N ILE A 44 -10.12 2.14 -9.66
CA ILE A 44 -9.49 1.86 -8.35
C ILE A 44 -9.63 0.37 -8.02
N ASN A 45 -10.83 -0.18 -8.19
CA ASN A 45 -11.08 -1.61 -7.98
C ASN A 45 -10.28 -2.49 -8.95
N GLN A 46 -10.12 -2.06 -10.21
CA GLN A 46 -9.30 -2.76 -11.20
C GLN A 46 -7.82 -2.75 -10.79
N MET A 47 -7.25 -1.61 -10.43
CA MET A 47 -5.87 -1.53 -9.94
C MET A 47 -5.65 -2.40 -8.69
N LYS A 48 -6.64 -2.46 -7.78
CA LYS A 48 -6.59 -3.38 -6.62
C LYS A 48 -6.37 -4.82 -7.08
N LYS A 49 -7.16 -5.28 -8.05
CA LYS A 49 -7.06 -6.65 -8.59
C LYS A 49 -5.74 -6.89 -9.30
N GLU A 50 -5.28 -5.95 -10.11
CA GLU A 50 -4.01 -6.07 -10.85
C GLU A 50 -2.81 -6.15 -9.90
N ILE A 51 -2.74 -5.28 -8.89
CA ILE A 51 -1.67 -5.32 -7.88
C ILE A 51 -1.75 -6.63 -7.09
N MET A 52 -2.94 -7.08 -6.70
CA MET A 52 -3.12 -8.38 -6.03
C MET A 52 -2.61 -9.54 -6.89
N GLN A 53 -2.90 -9.55 -8.19
CA GLN A 53 -2.43 -10.58 -9.12
C GLN A 53 -0.90 -10.56 -9.28
N VAL A 54 -0.27 -9.40 -9.20
CA VAL A 54 1.19 -9.30 -9.22
C VAL A 54 1.75 -9.87 -7.93
N VAL A 55 1.24 -9.45 -6.77
CA VAL A 55 1.71 -9.91 -5.45
C VAL A 55 1.52 -11.42 -5.28
N SER A 56 0.38 -11.97 -5.70
CA SER A 56 0.10 -13.41 -5.58
C SER A 56 1.00 -14.30 -6.43
N ARG A 57 1.70 -13.75 -7.44
CA ARG A 57 2.73 -14.50 -8.20
C ARG A 57 4.00 -14.72 -7.40
N TYR A 58 4.28 -13.88 -6.42
CA TYR A 58 5.52 -13.92 -5.63
C TYR A 58 5.29 -14.32 -4.18
N VAL A 59 4.08 -14.12 -3.65
CA VAL A 59 3.72 -14.47 -2.28
C VAL A 59 2.45 -15.31 -2.29
N SER A 60 2.56 -16.55 -1.81
CA SER A 60 1.44 -17.48 -1.73
C SER A 60 0.47 -17.07 -0.62
N GLY A 61 -0.82 -17.35 -0.81
CA GLY A 61 -1.84 -17.17 0.23
C GLY A 61 -2.35 -15.74 0.44
N VAL A 62 -1.94 -14.77 -0.40
CA VAL A 62 -2.52 -13.42 -0.39
C VAL A 62 -3.87 -13.43 -1.09
N ASP A 63 -4.87 -12.83 -0.45
CA ASP A 63 -6.21 -12.63 -1.00
C ASP A 63 -6.71 -11.20 -0.75
N GLU A 64 -7.93 -10.89 -1.19
CA GLU A 64 -8.50 -9.55 -1.05
C GLU A 64 -8.66 -9.07 0.40
N GLN A 65 -8.78 -9.97 1.37
CA GLN A 65 -8.96 -9.65 2.79
C GLN A 65 -7.66 -9.17 3.44
N HIS A 66 -6.53 -9.53 2.84
CA HIS A 66 -5.19 -9.10 3.26
C HIS A 66 -4.86 -7.68 2.79
N ILE A 67 -5.69 -7.09 1.92
CA ILE A 67 -5.45 -5.81 1.26
C ILE A 67 -6.36 -4.73 1.83
N GLN A 68 -5.75 -3.69 2.39
CA GLN A 68 -6.43 -2.48 2.84
C GLN A 68 -6.06 -1.33 1.93
N MET A 69 -7.05 -0.58 1.47
CA MET A 69 -6.85 0.56 0.56
C MET A 69 -7.45 1.82 1.16
N GLN A 70 -6.75 2.94 1.04
CA GLN A 70 -7.18 4.24 1.52
C GLN A 70 -6.83 5.32 0.49
N VAL A 71 -7.76 6.22 0.22
CA VAL A 71 -7.49 7.44 -0.54
C VAL A 71 -7.31 8.58 0.45
N ARG A 72 -6.22 9.31 0.34
CA ARG A 72 -5.93 10.53 1.10
C ARG A 72 -5.77 11.70 0.14
N SER A 73 -6.12 12.89 0.61
CA SER A 73 -5.84 14.14 -0.10
C SER A 73 -5.13 15.07 0.87
N GLU A 74 -3.90 15.47 0.52
CA GLU A 74 -3.08 16.36 1.33
C GLU A 74 -2.35 17.36 0.42
N ALA A 75 -2.47 18.67 0.72
CA ALA A 75 -1.73 19.73 0.02
C ALA A 75 -1.82 19.68 -1.53
N ASN A 76 -3.02 19.42 -2.08
CA ASN A 76 -3.30 19.24 -3.51
C ASN A 76 -2.73 17.96 -4.16
N ILE A 77 -2.15 17.07 -3.35
CA ILE A 77 -1.72 15.75 -3.78
C ILE A 77 -2.80 14.77 -3.34
N GLU A 78 -3.32 14.02 -4.30
CA GLU A 78 -4.12 12.86 -4.00
C GLU A 78 -3.23 11.63 -3.91
N MET A 79 -3.51 10.75 -2.95
CA MET A 79 -2.71 9.59 -2.63
C MET A 79 -3.61 8.38 -2.47
N LEU A 80 -3.32 7.31 -3.21
CA LEU A 80 -3.87 5.99 -3.01
C LEU A 80 -2.84 5.15 -2.26
N GLU A 81 -3.14 4.80 -1.02
CA GLU A 81 -2.35 3.90 -0.21
C GLU A 81 -2.97 2.50 -0.21
N MET A 82 -2.15 1.49 -0.49
CA MET A 82 -2.51 0.09 -0.35
C MET A 82 -1.54 -0.58 0.62
N ASN A 83 -2.08 -1.17 1.68
CA ASN A 83 -1.36 -1.94 2.66
C ASN A 83 -1.74 -3.41 2.50
N ILE A 84 -0.76 -4.28 2.30
CA ILE A 84 -0.95 -5.72 2.11
C ILE A 84 -0.25 -6.42 3.26
N ASN A 85 -1.01 -7.11 4.10
CA ASN A 85 -0.43 -7.97 5.14
C ASN A 85 -0.09 -9.31 4.51
N LEU A 86 1.19 -9.67 4.45
CA LEU A 86 1.58 -10.95 3.89
C LEU A 86 1.27 -12.06 4.92
N PRO A 87 0.68 -13.18 4.49
CA PRO A 87 0.57 -14.36 5.35
C PRO A 87 1.97 -14.93 5.58
N GLU A 88 2.15 -15.62 6.72
CA GLU A 88 3.38 -16.36 6.96
C GLU A 88 3.49 -17.51 5.95
N GLU A 89 4.68 -17.68 5.35
CA GLU A 89 5.00 -18.90 4.61
C GLU A 89 4.89 -20.07 5.59
N ARG A 90 3.98 -21.02 5.30
CA ARG A 90 3.93 -22.30 6.02
C ARG A 90 4.96 -23.26 5.45
#